data_AF-A0AAN8XIC1-F1
#
_entry.id   AF-A0AAN8XIC1-F1
#
_cell.length_a   1.000
_cell.length_b   1.000
_cell.length_c   1.000
_cell.angle_alpha   90.00
_cell.angle_beta   90.00
_cell.angle_gamma   90.00
#
_symmetry.space_group_name_H-M   'P 1'
#
loop_
_entity.id
_entity.type
_entity.pdbx_description
1 polymer ?
#
loop_
_entity_poly.entity_id
_entity_poly.type
_entity_poly.pdbx_seq_one_letter_code
_entity_poly.pdbx_strand_id
1 'polypeptide(L)'
;MADEAEKLRQRAAMRAAVKKEFIKQAYNPHRHASGEGGFLFDPALQRFLSMRVTHYEYFKPTPKSSLIGFGLLVVPIVGYALFMKYHHDDFERQCSTGQIAYKDRRNKFV
;
A
#
# COMPACT_ATOMS: atom_id res chain seq x y z
N MET A 1 -31.59 -17.12 -13.62
CA MET A 1 -30.69 -18.07 -14.32
C MET A 1 -30.28 -17.59 -15.72
N ALA A 2 -31.21 -17.12 -16.56
CA ALA A 2 -30.87 -16.58 -17.89
C ALA A 2 -29.97 -15.33 -17.84
N ASP A 3 -30.25 -14.39 -16.93
CA ASP A 3 -29.47 -13.15 -16.74
C ASP A 3 -28.01 -13.42 -16.33
N GLU A 4 -27.78 -14.34 -15.39
CA GLU A 4 -26.43 -14.74 -14.98
C GLU A 4 -25.64 -15.43 -16.11
N ALA A 5 -26.31 -16.27 -16.90
CA ALA A 5 -25.69 -16.91 -18.06
C ALA A 5 -25.32 -15.88 -19.15
N GLU A 6 -26.13 -14.85 -19.33
CA GLU A 6 -25.84 -13.76 -20.26
C GLU A 6 -24.62 -12.94 -19.80
N LYS A 7 -24.59 -12.53 -18.53
CA LYS A 7 -23.42 -11.81 -17.95
C LYS A 7 -22.14 -12.63 -18.09
N LEU A 8 -22.20 -13.95 -17.90
CA LEU A 8 -21.05 -14.83 -18.07
C LEU A 8 -20.57 -14.86 -19.53
N ARG A 9 -21.49 -14.94 -20.49
CA ARG A 9 -21.17 -14.88 -21.93
C ARG A 9 -20.55 -13.54 -22.31
N GLN A 10 -21.10 -12.42 -21.82
CA GLN A 10 -20.54 -11.09 -22.07
C GLN A 10 -19.11 -10.95 -21.52
N ARG A 11 -18.85 -11.41 -20.29
CA ARG A 11 -17.49 -11.44 -19.71
C ARG A 11 -16.52 -12.31 -20.51
N ALA A 12 -16.97 -13.49 -20.95
CA ALA A 12 -16.17 -14.38 -21.77
C ALA A 12 -15.84 -13.73 -23.13
N ALA A 13 -16.80 -13.07 -23.76
CA ALA A 13 -16.62 -12.35 -25.02
C ALA A 13 -15.60 -11.21 -24.87
N MET A 14 -15.71 -10.39 -23.82
CA MET A 14 -14.74 -9.32 -23.54
C MET A 14 -13.32 -9.87 -23.33
N ARG A 15 -13.17 -10.95 -22.54
CA ARG A 15 -11.87 -11.59 -22.32
C ARG A 15 -11.28 -12.15 -23.63
N ALA A 16 -12.11 -12.76 -24.47
CA ALA A 16 -11.68 -13.28 -25.75
C ALA A 16 -11.22 -12.17 -26.70
N ALA A 17 -11.90 -11.02 -26.71
CA ALA A 17 -11.52 -9.85 -27.52
C ALA A 17 -10.15 -9.31 -27.11
N VAL A 18 -9.93 -9.03 -25.81
CA VAL A 18 -8.64 -8.52 -25.30
C VAL A 18 -7.51 -9.53 -25.55
N LYS A 19 -7.76 -10.83 -25.33
CA LYS A 19 -6.77 -11.88 -25.61
C LYS A 19 -6.40 -11.94 -27.10
N LYS A 20 -7.39 -11.78 -28.00
CA LYS A 20 -7.16 -11.77 -29.45
C LYS A 20 -6.27 -10.61 -29.86
N GLU A 21 -6.51 -9.41 -29.31
CA GLU A 21 -5.68 -8.22 -29.55
C GLU A 21 -4.25 -8.42 -29.05
N PHE A 22 -4.09 -8.93 -27.83
CA PHE A 22 -2.78 -9.22 -27.25
C PHE A 22 -1.99 -10.21 -28.11
N ILE A 23 -2.60 -11.35 -28.49
CA ILE A 23 -1.95 -12.35 -29.34
C ILE A 23 -1.56 -11.74 -30.69
N LYS A 24 -2.44 -10.96 -31.31
CA LYS A 24 -2.16 -10.30 -32.60
C LYS A 24 -0.92 -9.40 -32.50
N GLN A 25 -0.77 -8.66 -31.41
CA GLN A 25 0.35 -7.74 -31.22
C GLN A 25 1.63 -8.41 -30.70
N ALA A 26 1.50 -9.47 -29.92
CA ALA A 26 2.63 -10.21 -29.34
C ALA A 26 3.34 -11.07 -30.40
N TYR A 27 2.59 -11.73 -31.28
CA TYR A 27 3.14 -12.62 -32.31
C TYR A 27 3.30 -11.95 -33.69
N ASN A 28 3.21 -10.62 -33.78
CA ASN A 28 3.44 -9.91 -35.04
C ASN A 28 4.95 -9.86 -35.38
N PRO A 29 5.42 -10.54 -36.45
CA PRO A 29 6.84 -10.60 -36.77
C PRO A 29 7.43 -9.25 -37.20
N HIS A 30 6.63 -8.37 -37.82
CA HIS A 30 7.10 -7.05 -38.26
C HIS A 30 7.49 -6.15 -37.10
N ARG A 31 6.83 -6.32 -35.95
CA ARG A 31 7.09 -5.55 -34.74
C ARG A 31 8.41 -5.95 -34.08
N HIS A 32 8.77 -7.23 -34.17
CA HIS A 32 10.06 -7.74 -33.67
C HIS A 32 11.21 -7.39 -34.62
N ALA A 33 10.94 -7.36 -35.93
CA ALA A 33 11.92 -7.04 -36.95
C ALA A 33 12.31 -5.55 -37.01
N SER A 34 11.41 -4.63 -36.65
CA SER A 34 11.66 -3.18 -36.69
C SER A 34 12.48 -2.62 -35.51
N GLY A 35 12.95 -3.46 -34.58
CA GLY A 35 13.71 -3.01 -33.39
C GLY A 35 12.83 -2.35 -32.30
N GLU A 36 11.55 -2.11 -32.59
CA GLU A 36 10.52 -1.64 -31.65
C GLU A 36 9.90 -2.80 -30.82
N GLY A 37 10.45 -4.01 -30.96
CA GLY A 37 9.96 -5.27 -30.39
C GLY A 37 10.20 -5.43 -28.88
N GLY A 38 10.21 -4.34 -28.13
CA GLY A 38 10.31 -4.37 -26.67
C GLY A 38 8.97 -4.70 -26.01
N PHE A 39 8.63 -3.93 -24.97
CA PHE A 39 7.43 -4.16 -24.19
C PHE A 39 6.15 -3.82 -24.96
N LEU A 40 5.11 -4.65 -24.81
CA LEU A 40 3.77 -4.30 -25.27
C LEU A 40 3.10 -3.34 -24.29
N PHE A 41 2.76 -2.17 -24.81
CA PHE A 41 2.01 -1.18 -24.09
C PHE A 41 0.58 -1.67 -23.84
N ASP A 42 0.22 -1.86 -22.57
CA ASP A 42 -1.15 -2.16 -22.16
C ASP A 42 -1.84 -0.88 -21.63
N PRO A 43 -2.87 -0.36 -22.32
CA PRO A 43 -3.59 0.82 -21.87
C PRO A 43 -4.32 0.60 -20.54
N ALA A 44 -4.73 -0.63 -20.21
CA ALA A 44 -5.41 -0.94 -18.96
C ALA A 44 -4.45 -0.81 -17.77
N LEU A 45 -3.22 -1.31 -17.92
CA LEU A 45 -2.16 -1.13 -16.91
C LEU A 45 -1.78 0.34 -16.77
N GLN A 46 -1.59 1.08 -17.88
CA GLN A 46 -1.29 2.52 -17.78
C GLN A 46 -2.41 3.27 -17.05
N ARG A 47 -3.68 2.97 -17.33
CA ARG A 47 -4.82 3.61 -16.64
C ARG A 47 -4.85 3.28 -15.15
N PHE A 48 -4.51 2.06 -14.76
CA PHE A 48 -4.42 1.70 -13.35
C PHE A 48 -3.27 2.45 -12.65
N LEU A 49 -2.11 2.53 -13.30
CA LEU A 49 -0.96 3.27 -12.77
C LEU A 49 -1.27 4.76 -12.65
N SER A 50 -1.87 5.37 -13.68
CA SER A 50 -2.25 6.78 -13.64
C SER A 50 -3.26 7.05 -12.53
N MET A 51 -4.27 6.18 -12.34
CA MET A 51 -5.23 6.27 -11.23
C MET A 51 -4.54 6.27 -9.85
N ARG A 52 -3.49 5.46 -9.67
CA ARG A 52 -2.76 5.42 -8.39
C ARG A 52 -1.96 6.70 -8.15
N VAL A 53 -1.35 7.25 -9.20
CA VAL A 53 -0.57 8.49 -9.12
C VAL A 53 -1.47 9.70 -8.88
N THR A 54 -2.63 9.78 -9.55
CA THR A 54 -3.57 10.91 -9.42
C THR A 54 -4.54 10.78 -8.25
N HIS A 55 -4.34 9.83 -7.33
CA HIS A 55 -5.26 9.56 -6.22
C HIS A 55 -5.49 10.80 -5.34
N TYR A 56 -4.49 11.68 -5.19
CA TYR A 56 -4.62 12.91 -4.41
C TYR A 56 -5.59 13.92 -5.04
N GLU A 57 -5.60 14.06 -6.36
CA GLU A 57 -6.47 15.00 -7.09
C GLU A 57 -7.96 14.67 -6.92
N TYR A 58 -8.27 13.37 -6.80
CA TYR A 58 -9.64 12.88 -6.64
C TYR A 58 -10.01 12.59 -5.17
N PHE A 59 -9.13 12.90 -4.22
CA PHE A 59 -9.40 12.67 -2.80
C PHE A 59 -10.50 13.61 -2.30
N LYS A 60 -11.52 13.03 -1.63
CA LYS A 60 -12.59 13.77 -1.00
C LYS A 60 -12.48 13.64 0.52
N PRO A 61 -12.31 14.73 1.28
CA PRO A 61 -12.24 14.66 2.74
C PRO A 61 -13.63 14.34 3.31
N THR A 62 -13.87 13.06 3.58
CA THR A 62 -15.07 12.58 4.30
C THR A 62 -14.74 12.43 5.79
N PRO A 63 -15.72 12.54 6.71
CA PRO A 63 -15.45 12.36 8.14
C PRO A 63 -14.81 11.00 8.44
N LYS A 64 -15.24 9.94 7.73
CA LYS A 64 -14.66 8.60 7.87
C LYS A 64 -13.19 8.55 7.42
N SER A 65 -12.86 9.12 6.26
CA SER A 65 -11.46 9.14 5.77
C SER A 65 -10.56 9.98 6.66
N SER A 66 -11.05 11.12 7.13
CA SER A 66 -10.30 12.02 8.01
C SER A 66 -10.03 11.39 9.37
N LEU A 67 -11.02 10.68 9.96
CA LEU A 67 -10.83 9.97 11.23
C LEU A 67 -9.80 8.85 11.10
N ILE A 68 -9.84 8.07 10.01
CA ILE A 68 -8.86 7.00 9.76
C ILE A 68 -7.46 7.60 9.58
N GLY A 69 -7.32 8.65 8.77
CA GLY A 69 -6.03 9.30 8.55
C GLY A 69 -5.45 9.91 9.81
N PHE A 70 -6.27 10.64 10.59
CA PHE A 70 -5.85 11.22 11.85
C PHE A 70 -5.52 10.17 12.89
N GLY A 71 -6.33 9.13 13.03
CA GLY A 71 -6.07 8.02 13.94
C GLY A 71 -4.77 7.29 13.60
N LEU A 72 -4.54 6.99 12.33
CA LEU A 72 -3.32 6.31 11.88
C LEU A 72 -2.05 7.14 12.15
N LEU A 73 -2.16 8.47 12.20
CA LEU A 73 -1.04 9.36 12.52
C LEU A 73 -0.87 9.55 14.02
N VAL A 74 -1.94 9.89 14.75
CA VAL A 74 -1.87 10.29 16.16
C VAL A 74 -1.68 9.10 17.09
N VAL A 75 -2.35 7.97 16.83
CA VAL A 75 -2.27 6.78 17.69
C VAL A 75 -0.84 6.25 17.84
N PRO A 76 -0.04 6.01 16.78
CA PRO A 76 1.32 5.52 16.96
C PRO A 76 2.23 6.54 17.64
N ILE A 77 2.06 7.84 17.37
CA ILE A 77 2.86 8.90 18.00
C ILE A 77 2.60 8.94 19.51
N VAL A 78 1.33 9.06 19.90
CA VAL A 78 0.93 9.14 21.31
C VAL A 78 1.22 7.83 22.02
N GLY A 79 0.92 6.69 21.38
CA GLY A 79 1.20 5.36 21.92
C GLY A 79 2.69 5.15 22.21
N TYR A 80 3.56 5.52 21.27
CA TYR A 80 5.00 5.43 21.46
C TYR A 80 5.51 6.39 22.55
N ALA A 81 5.02 7.63 22.58
CA ALA A 81 5.40 8.60 23.59
C ALA A 81 5.03 8.13 25.00
N LEU A 82 3.81 7.61 25.19
CA LEU A 82 3.36 7.07 26.46
C LEU A 82 4.16 5.83 26.86
N PHE A 83 4.40 4.90 25.92
CA PHE A 83 5.22 3.72 26.17
C PHE A 83 6.63 4.09 26.65
N MET A 84 7.29 5.05 25.99
CA MET A 84 8.61 5.52 26.36
C MET A 84 8.60 6.19 27.74
N LYS A 85 7.58 7.01 28.02
CA LYS A 85 7.39 7.66 29.32
C LYS A 85 7.24 6.62 30.45
N TYR A 86 6.35 5.64 30.29
CA TYR A 86 6.16 4.60 31.30
C TYR A 86 7.44 3.79 31.55
N HIS A 87 8.19 3.48 30.50
CA HIS A 87 9.47 2.80 30.64
C HIS A 87 10.52 3.63 31.37
N HIS A 88 10.55 4.95 31.13
CA HIS A 88 11.44 5.87 31.84
C HIS A 88 11.05 6.00 33.32
N ASP A 89 9.78 6.28 33.60
CA ASP A 89 9.27 6.47 34.96
C ASP A 89 9.49 5.20 35.81
N ASP A 90 9.28 4.01 35.23
CA ASP A 90 9.53 2.75 35.94
C ASP A 90 11.03 2.50 36.18
N PHE A 91 11.89 2.81 35.21
CA PHE A 91 13.34 2.71 35.38
C PHE A 91 13.86 3.65 36.48
N GLU A 92 13.39 4.90 36.51
CA GLU A 92 13.75 5.88 37.54
C GLU A 92 13.27 5.43 38.93
N ARG A 93 12.06 4.88 39.02
CA ARG A 93 11.52 4.32 40.26
C ARG A 93 12.36 3.15 40.78
N GLN A 94 12.76 2.21 39.90
CA GLN A 94 13.61 1.08 40.27
C GLN A 94 15.02 1.56 40.70
N CYS A 95 15.54 2.62 40.09
CA CYS A 95 16.81 3.22 40.48
C CYS A 95 16.73 3.91 41.86
N SER A 96 15.65 4.63 42.15
CA SER A 96 15.42 5.35 43.41
C SER A 96 15.20 4.40 44.59
N THR A 97 14.45 3.32 44.37
CA THR A 97 14.18 2.28 45.38
C THR A 97 15.37 1.33 45.61
N GLY A 98 16.44 1.43 44.81
CA GLY A 98 17.63 0.59 44.93
C GLY A 98 17.45 -0.84 44.41
N GLN A 99 16.36 -1.13 43.68
CA GLN A 99 16.13 -2.43 43.05
C GLN A 99 17.19 -2.73 41.97
N ILE A 100 17.69 -1.70 41.30
CA ILE A 100 18.80 -1.80 40.34
C ILE A 100 20.08 -1.26 40.96
N ALA A 101 21.08 -2.13 41.09
CA ALA A 101 22.42 -1.73 41.53
C ALA A 101 23.06 -0.78 40.52
N TYR A 102 23.88 0.17 40.99
CA TYR A 102 24.48 1.21 40.13
C TYR A 102 25.23 0.64 38.92
N LYS A 103 25.93 -0.50 39.09
CA LYS A 103 26.68 -1.19 38.03
C LYS A 103 25.79 -1.68 36.86
N ASP A 104 24.53 -1.98 37.13
CA ASP A 104 23.57 -2.60 36.20
C ASP A 104 22.66 -1.55 35.52
N ARG A 105 22.86 -0.26 35.81
CA ARG A 105 22.10 0.84 35.20
C ARG A 105 22.52 1.03 33.74
N ARG A 106 21.52 1.07 32.84
CA ARG A 106 21.72 1.27 31.39
C ARG A 106 22.33 2.64 31.06
N ASN A 107 21.96 3.68 31.82
CA ASN A 107 22.34 5.07 31.58
C ASN A 107 23.35 5.58 32.63
N LYS A 108 24.41 4.82 32.91
CA LYS A 108 25.33 5.12 34.02
C LYS A 108 26.34 6.25 33.74
N PHE A 109 26.60 6.57 32.47
CA PHE A 109 27.69 7.49 32.04
C PHE A 109 27.22 8.63 31.13
N VAL A 110 25.91 8.81 31.01
CA VAL A 110 25.25 9.87 30.25
C VAL A 110 24.39 10.64 31.23
#